data_AF-A0A661E9J6-F1
#
_entry.id   AF-A0A661E9J6-F1
#
_cell.length_a   1.000
_cell.length_b   1.000
_cell.length_c   1.000
_cell.angle_alpha   90.00
_cell.angle_beta   90.00
_cell.angle_gamma   90.00
#
_symmetry.space_group_name_H-M   'P 1'
#
loop_
_entity.id
_entity.type
_entity.pdbx_description
1 polymer ?
#
loop_
_entity_poly.entity_id
_entity_poly.type
_entity_poly.pdbx_seq_one_letter_code
_entity_poly.pdbx_strand_id
1 'polypeptide(L)'
;MLARRYGVTEQTVRTWKNRDFVEDVSPTAHRLQTTLTPAQEVIVVEIRKLLLLSLDDLLVVTREFINPDVSRSGLERYLRRHGVSRLADLKPKPEKARFKTFQNDEPEYVHVDIK
;
A
#
# COMPACT_ATOMS: atom_id res chain seq x y z
N MET A 1 21.63 39.41 1.00
CA MET A 1 21.55 40.20 2.25
C MET A 1 20.59 39.61 3.30
N LEU A 2 19.38 39.12 2.96
CA LEU A 2 18.45 38.54 3.95
C LEU A 2 18.82 37.10 4.39
N ALA A 3 19.18 36.25 3.43
CA ALA A 3 19.56 34.85 3.67
C ALA A 3 20.72 34.73 4.68
N ARG A 4 21.79 35.50 4.46
CA ARG A 4 22.97 35.58 5.35
C ARG A 4 22.64 36.12 6.75
N ARG A 5 21.68 37.05 6.87
CA ARG A 5 21.28 37.63 8.16
C ARG A 5 20.60 36.59 9.06
N TYR A 6 19.77 35.72 8.47
CA TYR A 6 18.99 34.72 9.21
C TYR A 6 19.57 33.31 9.13
N GLY A 7 20.75 33.12 8.51
CA GLY A 7 21.38 31.80 8.39
C GLY A 7 20.59 30.79 7.55
N VAL A 8 19.75 31.27 6.63
CA VAL A 8 18.90 30.43 5.77
C VAL A 8 19.37 30.45 4.32
N THR A 9 18.86 29.52 3.51
CA THR A 9 19.16 29.50 2.08
C THR A 9 18.43 30.62 1.33
N GLU A 10 18.95 31.03 0.17
CA GLU A 10 18.24 31.98 -0.69
C GLU A 10 16.90 31.44 -1.19
N GLN A 11 16.79 30.11 -1.39
CA GLN A 11 15.54 29.46 -1.78
C GLN A 11 14.47 29.64 -0.71
N THR A 12 14.82 29.47 0.57
CA THR A 12 13.91 29.69 1.70
C THR A 12 13.39 31.13 1.72
N VAL A 13 14.27 32.12 1.52
CA VAL A 13 13.88 33.54 1.44
C VAL A 13 12.93 33.80 0.27
N ARG A 14 13.19 33.21 -0.91
CA ARG A 14 12.31 33.35 -2.08
C ARG A 14 10.93 32.75 -1.82
N THR A 15 10.87 31.57 -1.20
CA THR A 15 9.60 30.93 -0.83
C THR A 15 8.80 31.79 0.15
N TRP A 16 9.44 32.31 1.20
CA TRP A 16 8.76 33.17 2.19
C TRP A 16 8.23 34.48 1.59
N LYS A 17 9.00 35.11 0.69
CA LYS A 17 8.55 36.34 0.01
C LYS A 17 7.31 36.16 -0.87
N ASN A 18 7.07 34.94 -1.35
CA ASN A 18 5.97 34.62 -2.26
C ASN A 18 4.77 34.00 -1.53
N ARG A 19 4.80 33.87 -0.19
CA ARG A 19 3.69 33.37 0.61
C ARG A 19 2.90 34.52 1.20
N ASP A 20 1.58 34.41 1.16
CA ASP A 20 0.65 35.38 1.76
C ASP A 20 0.27 35.04 3.21
N PHE A 21 0.83 33.96 3.75
CA PHE A 21 0.48 33.40 5.06
C PHE A 21 1.74 32.92 5.79
N VAL A 22 1.65 32.79 7.12
CA VAL A 22 2.80 32.49 8.01
C VAL A 22 2.77 31.07 8.58
N GLU A 23 1.64 30.38 8.43
CA GLU A 23 1.42 29.03 8.90
C GLU A 23 2.22 28.01 8.10
N ASP A 24 2.63 26.94 8.77
CA ASP A 24 3.26 25.81 8.10
C ASP A 24 2.23 25.03 7.29
N VAL A 25 2.56 24.80 6.01
CA VAL A 25 1.78 23.95 5.12
C VAL A 25 2.49 22.61 4.98
N SER A 26 1.69 21.56 4.80
CA SER A 26 2.19 20.25 4.45
C SER A 26 3.20 20.35 3.27
N PRO A 27 4.41 19.80 3.41
CA PRO A 27 5.39 19.75 2.32
C PRO A 27 5.01 18.71 1.25
N THR A 28 3.83 18.10 1.36
CA THR A 28 3.37 17.08 0.42
C THR A 28 3.23 17.69 -0.97
N ALA A 29 3.84 17.04 -1.97
CA ALA A 29 3.77 17.49 -3.34
C ALA A 29 2.31 17.61 -3.80
N HIS A 30 1.94 18.82 -4.23
CA HIS A 30 0.58 19.13 -4.70
C HIS A 30 0.26 18.43 -6.02
N ARG A 31 1.30 18.16 -6.83
CA ARG A 31 1.20 17.42 -8.09
C ARG A 31 2.12 16.22 -8.04
N LEU A 32 1.51 15.05 -8.12
CA LEU A 32 2.23 13.79 -8.15
C LEU A 32 2.64 13.51 -9.60
N GLN A 33 3.91 13.16 -9.79
CA GLN A 33 4.40 12.63 -11.06
C GLN A 33 3.90 11.18 -11.17
N THR A 34 2.76 11.01 -11.83
CA THR A 34 2.13 9.73 -12.17
C THR A 34 1.60 9.82 -13.60
N THR A 35 1.69 8.72 -14.35
CA THR A 35 1.12 8.61 -15.69
C THR A 35 -0.35 8.17 -15.63
N LEU A 36 -0.79 7.56 -14.53
CA LEU A 36 -2.17 7.13 -14.33
C LEU A 36 -3.06 8.34 -14.01
N THR A 37 -4.21 8.42 -14.70
CA THR A 37 -5.26 9.37 -14.33
C THR A 37 -5.99 8.90 -13.06
N PRO A 38 -6.68 9.78 -12.32
CA PRO A 38 -7.45 9.38 -11.14
C PRO A 38 -8.49 8.26 -11.42
N ALA A 39 -9.08 8.24 -12.61
CA ALA A 39 -10.02 7.20 -13.01
C ALA A 39 -9.32 5.84 -13.24
N GLN A 40 -8.18 5.85 -13.94
CA GLN A 40 -7.37 4.64 -14.17
C GLN A 40 -6.83 4.07 -12.86
N GLU A 41 -6.41 4.93 -11.96
CA GLU A 41 -6.00 4.59 -10.60
C GLU A 41 -7.10 3.74 -9.92
N VAL A 42 -8.34 4.22 -9.86
CA VAL A 42 -9.45 3.49 -9.22
C VAL A 42 -9.63 2.11 -9.84
N ILE A 43 -9.60 2.01 -11.18
CA ILE A 43 -9.74 0.74 -11.90
C ILE A 43 -8.63 -0.25 -11.48
N VAL A 44 -7.38 0.21 -11.41
CA VAL A 44 -6.23 -0.63 -11.01
C VAL A 44 -6.38 -1.15 -9.58
N VAL A 45 -6.87 -0.32 -8.64
CA VAL A 45 -7.13 -0.76 -7.26
C VAL A 45 -8.20 -1.83 -7.21
N GLU A 46 -9.29 -1.67 -7.96
CA GLU A 46 -10.36 -2.66 -7.97
C GLU A 46 -9.93 -3.97 -8.61
N ILE A 47 -9.17 -3.95 -9.71
CA ILE A 47 -8.55 -5.15 -10.29
C ILE A 47 -7.70 -5.88 -9.25
N ARG A 48 -6.85 -5.16 -8.50
CA ARG A 48 -6.00 -5.75 -7.46
C ARG A 48 -6.81 -6.40 -6.34
N LYS A 49 -7.91 -5.78 -5.90
CA LYS A 49 -8.78 -6.34 -4.84
C LYS A 49 -9.58 -7.55 -5.31
N LEU A 50 -10.10 -7.50 -6.54
CA LEU A 50 -10.96 -8.55 -7.10
C LEU A 50 -10.15 -9.79 -7.51
N LEU A 51 -9.01 -9.59 -8.18
CA LEU A 51 -8.24 -10.68 -8.78
C LEU A 51 -7.02 -11.09 -7.95
N LEU A 52 -6.65 -10.31 -6.92
CA LEU A 52 -5.52 -10.59 -6.03
C LEU A 52 -4.20 -10.87 -6.79
N LEU A 53 -4.03 -10.23 -7.94
CA LEU A 53 -2.84 -10.37 -8.80
C LEU A 53 -1.57 -9.95 -8.07
N SER A 54 -0.42 -10.53 -8.41
CA SER A 54 0.89 -10.03 -7.95
C SER A 54 1.16 -8.61 -8.48
N LEU A 55 2.18 -7.93 -7.95
CA LEU A 55 2.54 -6.59 -8.47
C LEU A 55 2.94 -6.66 -9.96
N ASP A 56 3.66 -7.71 -10.33
CA ASP A 56 4.19 -7.86 -11.68
C ASP A 56 3.09 -8.28 -12.67
N ASP A 57 2.16 -9.16 -12.26
CA ASP A 57 1.00 -9.51 -13.09
C ASP A 57 0.06 -8.31 -13.27
N LEU A 58 -0.17 -7.54 -12.19
CA LEU A 58 -0.96 -6.31 -12.27
C LEU A 58 -0.29 -5.29 -13.19
N LEU A 59 1.03 -5.21 -13.20
CA LEU A 59 1.77 -4.33 -14.11
C LEU A 59 1.54 -4.71 -15.57
N VAL A 60 1.57 -6.00 -15.90
CA VAL A 60 1.27 -6.49 -17.25
C VAL A 60 -0.16 -6.11 -17.66
N VAL A 61 -1.15 -6.42 -16.82
CA VAL A 61 -2.57 -6.09 -17.09
C VAL A 61 -2.77 -4.58 -17.24
N THR A 62 -2.13 -3.78 -16.38
CA THR A 62 -2.27 -2.31 -16.43
C THR A 62 -1.66 -1.75 -17.71
N ARG A 63 -0.51 -2.27 -18.16
CA ARG A 63 0.12 -1.82 -19.41
C ARG A 63 -0.69 -2.18 -20.64
N GLU A 64 -1.25 -3.38 -20.65
CA GLU A 64 -2.03 -3.88 -21.79
C GLU A 64 -3.36 -3.14 -21.96
N PHE A 65 -4.08 -2.90 -20.85
CA PHE A 65 -5.49 -2.48 -20.93
C PHE A 65 -5.78 -1.06 -20.43
N ILE A 66 -4.84 -0.41 -19.74
CA ILE A 66 -5.12 0.85 -19.02
C ILE A 66 -4.15 1.95 -19.43
N ASN A 67 -2.85 1.73 -19.23
CA ASN A 67 -1.82 2.71 -19.47
C ASN A 67 -0.47 2.04 -19.78
N PRO A 68 0.00 2.05 -21.05
CA PRO A 68 1.24 1.41 -21.44
C PRO A 68 2.49 2.04 -20.78
N ASP A 69 2.42 3.33 -20.44
CA ASP A 69 3.54 4.10 -19.87
C ASP A 69 3.66 3.96 -18.35
N VAL A 70 2.82 3.14 -17.72
CA VAL A 70 2.91 2.93 -16.27
C VAL A 70 4.25 2.28 -15.91
N SER A 71 4.93 2.86 -14.93
CA SER A 71 6.15 2.30 -14.36
C SER A 71 5.82 1.40 -13.18
N ARG A 72 6.66 0.38 -12.95
CA ARG A 72 6.53 -0.53 -11.81
C ARG A 72 6.52 0.22 -10.47
N SER A 73 7.44 1.18 -10.30
CA SER A 73 7.56 1.98 -9.08
C SER A 73 6.41 2.97 -8.92
N GLY A 74 5.89 3.53 -10.02
CA GLY A 74 4.68 4.35 -10.02
C GLY A 74 3.47 3.56 -9.54
N LEU A 75 3.26 2.36 -10.11
CA LEU A 75 2.22 1.43 -9.71
C LEU A 75 2.35 1.02 -8.24
N GLU A 76 3.56 0.68 -7.78
CA GLU A 76 3.77 0.31 -6.38
C GLU A 76 3.47 1.46 -5.41
N ARG A 77 3.93 2.69 -5.71
CA ARG A 77 3.61 3.89 -4.90
C ARG A 77 2.12 4.14 -4.84
N TYR A 78 1.43 3.94 -5.96
CA TYR A 78 -0.02 4.06 -6.04
C TYR A 78 -0.70 3.03 -5.11
N LEU A 79 -0.38 1.75 -5.22
CA LEU A 79 -0.94 0.70 -4.36
C LEU A 79 -0.66 0.94 -2.87
N ARG A 80 0.54 1.44 -2.53
CA ARG A 80 0.90 1.78 -1.14
C ARG A 80 0.03 2.91 -0.58
N ARG A 81 -0.19 3.97 -1.36
CA ARG A 81 -1.07 5.09 -0.95
C ARG A 81 -2.50 4.62 -0.71
N HIS A 82 -2.97 3.66 -1.49
CA HIS A 82 -4.33 3.10 -1.39
C HIS A 82 -4.43 1.92 -0.41
N GLY A 83 -3.36 1.58 0.31
CA GLY A 83 -3.38 0.50 1.31
C GLY A 83 -3.48 -0.92 0.74
N VAL A 84 -3.35 -1.10 -0.58
CA VAL A 84 -3.52 -2.39 -1.28
C VAL A 84 -2.20 -2.99 -1.78
N SER A 85 -1.06 -2.49 -1.27
CA SER A 85 0.27 -2.95 -1.70
C SER A 85 0.55 -4.40 -1.31
N ARG A 86 0.14 -4.82 -0.11
CA ARG A 86 0.40 -6.19 0.39
C ARG A 86 -0.80 -7.08 0.08
N LEU A 87 -0.57 -8.16 -0.70
CA LEU A 87 -1.62 -9.13 -1.01
C LEU A 87 -2.16 -9.86 0.21
N ALA A 88 -1.32 -10.12 1.21
CA ALA A 88 -1.72 -10.83 2.42
C ALA A 88 -2.83 -10.10 3.18
N ASP A 89 -2.85 -8.77 3.12
CA ASP A 89 -3.85 -7.94 3.80
C ASP A 89 -5.20 -7.92 3.06
N LEU A 90 -5.20 -8.29 1.77
CA LEU A 90 -6.39 -8.34 0.91
C LEU A 90 -7.06 -9.71 0.88
N LYS A 91 -6.30 -10.78 1.16
CA LYS A 91 -6.84 -12.13 1.18
C LYS A 91 -7.81 -12.29 2.35
N PRO A 92 -8.96 -12.95 2.16
CA PRO A 92 -9.82 -13.30 3.28
C PRO A 92 -9.02 -14.14 4.27
N LYS A 93 -9.00 -13.70 5.53
CA LYS A 93 -8.35 -14.48 6.58
C LYS A 93 -9.16 -15.77 6.75
N PRO A 94 -8.53 -16.96 6.72
CA PRO A 94 -9.24 -18.17 7.07
C PRO A 94 -9.83 -17.98 8.47
N GLU A 95 -11.10 -18.33 8.65
CA GLU A 95 -11.69 -18.37 9.97
C GLU A 95 -10.75 -19.18 10.86
N LYS A 96 -10.38 -18.62 12.03
CA LYS A 96 -9.53 -19.34 12.98
C LYS A 96 -10.21 -20.68 13.24
N ALA A 97 -9.56 -21.76 12.83
CA ALA A 97 -10.07 -23.10 13.09
C ALA A 97 -10.37 -23.18 14.59
N ARG A 98 -11.63 -23.45 14.94
CA ARG A 98 -11.97 -23.77 16.32
C ARG A 98 -11.14 -25.01 16.65
N PHE A 99 -10.11 -24.86 17.48
CA PHE A 99 -9.34 -25.99 17.96
C PHE A 99 -10.36 -26.99 18.51
N LYS A 100 -10.45 -28.16 17.90
CA LYS A 100 -11.27 -29.24 18.45
C LYS A 100 -10.68 -29.56 19.82
N THR A 101 -11.46 -29.36 20.87
CA THR A 101 -11.12 -29.91 22.19
C THR A 101 -10.96 -31.42 22.03
N PHE A 102 -10.01 -32.00 22.75
CA PHE A 102 -9.82 -33.45 22.83
C PHE A 102 -11.18 -34.11 23.06
N GLN A 103 -11.56 -35.07 22.21
CA GLN A 103 -12.80 -35.81 22.39
C GLN A 103 -12.65 -36.68 23.63
N ASN A 104 -13.56 -36.50 24.61
CA ASN A 104 -13.66 -37.34 25.80
C ASN A 104 -14.47 -38.60 25.46
N ASP A 105 -14.00 -39.36 24.48
CA ASP A 105 -14.57 -40.67 24.18
C ASP A 105 -14.02 -41.68 25.20
N GLU A 106 -14.87 -42.59 25.69
CA GLU A 106 -14.44 -43.65 26.60
C GLU A 106 -13.39 -44.53 25.91
N PRO A 107 -12.21 -44.75 26.52
CA PRO A 107 -11.19 -45.59 25.91
C PRO A 107 -11.69 -47.02 25.80
N GLU A 108 -11.91 -47.48 24.57
CA GLU A 108 -12.51 -48.78 24.29
C GLU A 108 -11.59 -49.94 24.73
N TYR A 109 -10.27 -49.76 24.65
CA TYR A 109 -9.29 -50.72 25.13
C TYR A 109 -8.03 -50.01 25.65
N VAL A 110 -7.58 -50.38 26.85
CA VAL A 110 -6.30 -49.96 27.41
C VAL A 110 -5.33 -51.12 27.27
N HIS A 111 -4.32 -50.97 26.41
CA HIS A 111 -3.21 -51.93 26.34
C HIS A 111 -2.25 -51.63 27.49
N VAL A 112 -2.02 -52.61 28.35
CA VAL A 112 -1.00 -52.56 29.40
C VAL A 112 0.00 -53.66 29.13
N ASP A 113 1.23 -53.28 28.79
CA ASP A 113 2.34 -54.22 28.71
C ASP A 113 2.80 -54.56 30.13
N ILE A 114 2.57 -55.81 30.52
CA ILE A 114 3.06 -56.36 31.79
C ILE A 114 4.36 -57.09 31.49
N LYS A 115 5.42 -56.72 32.20
CA LYS A 115 6.75 -57.33 32.15
C LYS A 115 6.85 -58.55 33.04
#